data_AF-A0A1H3TUX3-F1
#
_entry.id   AF-A0A1H3TUX3-F1
#
_cell.length_a   1.000
_cell.length_b   1.000
_cell.length_c   1.000
_cell.angle_alpha   90.00
_cell.angle_beta   90.00
_cell.angle_gamma   90.00
#
_symmetry.space_group_name_H-M   'P 1'
#
loop_
_entity.id
_entity.type
_entity.pdbx_description
1 polymer ?
#
loop_
_entity_poly.entity_id
_entity_poly.type
_entity_poly.pdbx_seq_one_letter_code
_entity_poly.pdbx_strand_id
1 'polypeptide(L)'
;MNLFNETIPHVIEEAGWLAPVLFIIIHLLRPFLFLPVIVVCIAGGYLFGFIYGSVYSIIGMTLMSFCFYKLIVIFPSFRARISKLKEQLFKERVLTLGQVMILRIMPFIHFHLLSLYLMEMTANFKDYMRYSIIGVILPSIVYTAFGQAITEMPVYVSLLILTAMIMLFTYLGKKATIAYKWRRFFPEKSTSE
;
A
#
# COMPACT_ATOMS: atom_id res chain seq x y z
N MET A 1 -27.32 -5.62 20.35
CA MET A 1 -25.87 -5.77 20.12
C MET A 1 -25.45 -7.21 19.75
N ASN A 2 -26.37 -8.19 19.70
CA ASN A 2 -26.07 -9.57 19.29
C ASN A 2 -26.35 -9.84 17.79
N LEU A 3 -27.23 -9.06 17.15
CA LEU A 3 -27.57 -9.25 15.74
C LEU A 3 -26.37 -9.00 14.80
N PHE A 4 -25.55 -7.98 15.08
CA PHE A 4 -24.40 -7.62 14.24
C PHE A 4 -23.27 -8.65 14.30
N ASN A 5 -23.12 -9.36 15.43
CA ASN A 5 -22.04 -10.31 15.65
C ASN A 5 -22.33 -11.69 15.06
N GLU A 6 -23.61 -12.03 14.82
CA GLU A 6 -24.02 -13.27 14.17
C GLU A 6 -24.24 -13.11 12.65
N THR A 7 -24.55 -11.91 12.16
CA THR A 7 -24.83 -11.73 10.72
C THR A 7 -23.58 -11.79 9.86
N ILE A 8 -22.43 -11.31 10.36
CA ILE A 8 -21.16 -11.33 9.61
C ILE A 8 -20.67 -12.75 9.33
N PRO A 9 -20.59 -13.67 10.33
CA PRO A 9 -20.20 -15.04 10.05
C PRO A 9 -21.18 -15.76 9.11
N HIS A 10 -22.49 -15.47 9.20
CA HIS A 10 -23.50 -16.13 8.36
C HIS A 10 -23.44 -15.70 6.88
N VAL A 11 -23.14 -14.41 6.60
CA VAL A 11 -22.96 -13.91 5.23
C VAL A 11 -21.64 -14.40 4.63
N ILE A 12 -20.61 -14.62 5.45
CA ILE A 12 -19.33 -15.19 5.00
C ILE A 12 -19.47 -16.70 4.75
N GLU A 13 -20.24 -17.42 5.56
CA GLU A 13 -20.58 -18.84 5.32
C GLU A 13 -21.47 -19.03 4.08
N GLU A 14 -22.44 -18.14 3.82
CA GLU A 14 -23.26 -18.20 2.60
C GLU A 14 -22.51 -17.74 1.33
N ALA A 15 -21.52 -16.85 1.46
CA ALA A 15 -20.71 -16.41 0.32
C ALA A 15 -19.72 -17.49 -0.17
N GLY A 16 -19.33 -18.44 0.68
CA GLY A 16 -18.44 -19.55 0.32
C GLY A 16 -17.20 -19.10 -0.47
N TRP A 17 -16.99 -19.68 -1.65
CA TRP A 17 -15.85 -19.40 -2.53
C TRP A 17 -15.85 -17.99 -3.17
N LEU A 18 -16.95 -17.23 -3.11
CA LEU A 18 -17.05 -15.91 -3.71
C LEU A 18 -16.30 -14.84 -2.91
N ALA A 19 -16.22 -14.97 -1.59
CA ALA A 19 -15.56 -13.98 -0.74
C ALA A 19 -14.06 -13.79 -1.09
N PRO A 20 -13.24 -14.84 -1.26
CA PRO A 20 -11.87 -14.70 -1.77
C PRO A 20 -11.77 -14.06 -3.16
N VAL A 21 -12.69 -14.39 -4.07
CA VAL A 21 -12.71 -13.86 -5.44
C VAL A 21 -13.00 -12.36 -5.43
N LEU A 22 -14.03 -11.94 -4.69
CA LEU A 22 -14.36 -10.52 -4.52
C LEU A 22 -13.21 -9.75 -3.87
N PHE A 23 -12.53 -10.34 -2.88
CA PHE A 23 -11.36 -9.73 -2.25
C PHE A 23 -10.19 -9.50 -3.23
N ILE A 24 -9.93 -10.46 -4.12
CA ILE A 24 -8.93 -10.31 -5.19
C ILE A 24 -9.37 -9.23 -6.20
N ILE A 25 -10.66 -9.15 -6.52
CA ILE A 25 -11.20 -8.09 -7.38
C ILE A 25 -11.04 -6.72 -6.73
N ILE A 26 -11.28 -6.58 -5.42
CA ILE A 26 -11.05 -5.33 -4.69
C ILE A 26 -9.58 -4.90 -4.77
N HIS A 27 -8.65 -5.85 -4.68
CA HIS A 27 -7.22 -5.56 -4.92
C HIS A 27 -6.96 -4.97 -6.32
N LEU A 28 -7.65 -5.46 -7.35
CA LEU A 28 -7.58 -4.93 -8.71
C LEU A 28 -8.28 -3.57 -8.86
N LEU A 29 -9.36 -3.35 -8.13
CA LEU A 29 -10.14 -2.11 -8.20
C LEU A 29 -9.58 -0.98 -7.35
N ARG A 30 -8.63 -1.26 -6.44
CA ARG A 30 -8.04 -0.26 -5.54
C ARG A 30 -7.65 1.07 -6.21
N PRO A 31 -7.07 1.13 -7.44
CA PRO A 31 -6.64 2.39 -8.02
C PRO A 31 -7.83 3.25 -8.46
N PHE A 32 -8.94 2.62 -8.83
CA PHE A 32 -10.19 3.30 -9.19
C PHE A 32 -10.94 3.79 -7.94
N LEU A 33 -10.79 3.06 -6.83
CA LEU A 33 -11.40 3.39 -5.54
C LEU A 33 -10.51 4.29 -4.67
N PHE A 34 -9.31 4.67 -5.14
CA PHE A 34 -8.30 5.40 -4.38
C PHE A 34 -7.95 4.74 -3.03
N LEU A 35 -8.05 3.41 -2.96
CA LEU A 35 -7.76 2.65 -1.75
C LEU A 35 -6.27 2.33 -1.66
N PRO A 36 -5.60 2.68 -0.55
CA PRO A 36 -4.21 2.30 -0.33
C PRO A 36 -4.12 0.80 -0.05
N VAL A 37 -3.01 0.19 -0.46
CA VAL A 37 -2.77 -1.26 -0.33
C VAL A 37 -2.93 -1.74 1.13
N ILE A 38 -2.43 -0.96 2.08
CA ILE A 38 -2.48 -1.29 3.51
C ILE A 38 -3.90 -1.55 4.01
N VAL A 39 -4.88 -0.74 3.57
CA VAL A 39 -6.29 -0.89 4.01
C VAL A 39 -6.85 -2.22 3.53
N VAL A 40 -6.58 -2.59 2.29
CA VAL A 40 -7.08 -3.84 1.71
C VAL A 40 -6.41 -5.06 2.36
N CYS A 41 -5.09 -5.02 2.62
CA CYS A 41 -4.40 -6.11 3.30
C CYS A 41 -4.87 -6.29 4.75
N ILE A 42 -5.07 -5.20 5.50
CA ILE A 42 -5.61 -5.26 6.87
C ILE A 42 -7.01 -5.86 6.84
N ALA A 43 -7.86 -5.43 5.90
CA ALA A 43 -9.19 -6.03 5.71
C ALA A 43 -9.11 -7.53 5.39
N GLY A 44 -8.12 -7.96 4.60
CA GLY A 44 -7.88 -9.38 4.32
C GLY A 44 -7.55 -10.19 5.56
N GLY A 45 -6.68 -9.65 6.43
CA GLY A 45 -6.35 -10.27 7.72
C GLY A 45 -7.54 -10.33 8.67
N TYR A 46 -8.35 -9.26 8.69
CA TYR A 46 -9.57 -9.19 9.50
C TYR A 46 -10.65 -10.19 9.04
N LEU A 47 -10.84 -10.35 7.72
CA LEU A 47 -11.91 -11.17 7.15
C LEU A 47 -11.55 -12.65 7.00
N PHE A 48 -10.31 -12.97 6.63
CA PHE A 48 -9.88 -14.33 6.29
C PHE A 48 -8.78 -14.87 7.21
N GLY A 49 -8.36 -14.10 8.21
CA GLY A 49 -7.20 -14.41 9.03
C GLY A 49 -5.87 -14.19 8.30
N PHE A 50 -4.78 -14.44 9.01
CA PHE A 50 -3.42 -14.19 8.58
C PHE A 50 -3.02 -15.06 7.39
N ILE A 51 -3.27 -16.38 7.45
CA ILE A 51 -2.80 -17.32 6.42
C ILE A 51 -3.54 -17.07 5.11
N TYR A 52 -4.87 -17.21 5.10
CA TYR A 52 -5.66 -17.04 3.88
C TYR A 52 -5.68 -15.59 3.40
N GLY A 53 -5.78 -14.61 4.31
CA GLY A 53 -5.68 -13.19 3.98
C GLY A 53 -4.36 -12.84 3.32
N SER A 54 -3.23 -13.41 3.78
CA SER A 54 -1.92 -13.22 3.12
C SER A 54 -1.90 -13.81 1.73
N VAL A 55 -2.36 -15.06 1.56
CA VAL A 55 -2.38 -15.75 0.26
C VAL A 55 -3.22 -14.96 -0.74
N TYR A 56 -4.43 -14.55 -0.38
CA TYR A 56 -5.30 -13.79 -1.28
C TYR A 56 -4.76 -12.39 -1.57
N SER A 57 -4.10 -11.73 -0.61
CA SER A 57 -3.46 -10.43 -0.82
C SER A 57 -2.26 -10.53 -1.77
N ILE A 58 -1.44 -11.57 -1.65
CA ILE A 58 -0.33 -11.85 -2.57
C ILE A 58 -0.88 -12.06 -3.99
N ILE A 59 -1.93 -12.86 -4.15
CA ILE A 59 -2.56 -13.11 -5.46
C ILE A 59 -3.10 -11.81 -6.04
N GLY A 60 -3.89 -11.04 -5.28
CA GLY A 60 -4.47 -9.78 -5.73
C GLY A 60 -3.44 -8.75 -6.13
N MET A 61 -2.38 -8.56 -5.33
CA MET A 61 -1.30 -7.64 -5.67
C MET A 61 -0.44 -8.11 -6.85
N THR A 62 -0.20 -9.41 -6.99
CA THR A 62 0.51 -9.98 -8.14
C THR A 62 -0.28 -9.75 -9.42
N LEU A 63 -1.59 -10.01 -9.38
CA LEU A 63 -2.48 -9.79 -10.52
C LEU A 63 -2.55 -8.31 -10.90
N MET A 64 -2.57 -7.42 -9.90
CA MET A 64 -2.45 -5.98 -10.12
C MET A 64 -1.13 -5.59 -10.81
N SER A 65 0.01 -6.11 -10.35
CA SER A 65 1.31 -5.90 -11.01
C SER A 65 1.28 -6.38 -12.47
N PHE A 66 0.68 -7.54 -12.73
CA PHE A 66 0.51 -8.07 -14.07
C PHE A 66 -0.32 -7.13 -14.97
N CYS A 67 -1.51 -6.73 -14.51
CA CYS A 67 -2.37 -5.80 -15.22
C CYS A 67 -1.66 -4.47 -15.50
N PHE A 68 -0.94 -3.95 -14.50
CA PHE A 68 -0.19 -2.71 -14.63
C PHE A 68 0.92 -2.79 -15.68
N TYR A 69 1.71 -3.87 -15.68
CA TYR A 69 2.73 -4.09 -16.71
C TYR A 69 2.12 -4.15 -18.11
N LYS A 70 1.02 -4.92 -18.28
CA LYS A 70 0.32 -5.03 -19.57
C LYS A 70 -0.22 -3.68 -20.04
N LEU A 71 -0.78 -2.89 -19.15
CA LEU A 71 -1.28 -1.55 -19.46
C LEU A 71 -0.16 -0.66 -20.02
N ILE A 72 1.04 -0.67 -19.41
CA ILE A 72 2.17 0.14 -19.88
C ILE A 72 2.66 -0.32 -21.26
N VAL A 73 2.71 -1.63 -21.50
CA VAL A 73 3.17 -2.18 -22.79
C VAL A 73 2.17 -1.90 -23.91
N ILE A 74 0.86 -1.97 -23.63
CA ILE A 74 -0.20 -1.76 -24.63
C ILE A 74 -0.35 -0.29 -25.01
N PHE A 75 -0.19 0.64 -24.06
CA PHE A 75 -0.42 2.06 -24.28
C PHE A 75 0.91 2.84 -24.45
N PRO A 76 1.40 3.07 -25.69
CA PRO A 76 2.69 3.73 -25.93
C PRO A 76 2.73 5.18 -25.42
N SER A 77 1.60 5.88 -25.40
CA SER A 77 1.50 7.22 -24.81
C SER A 77 1.77 7.22 -23.30
N PHE A 78 1.38 6.15 -22.61
CA PHE A 78 1.68 5.97 -21.18
C PHE A 78 3.17 5.71 -20.99
N ARG A 79 3.76 4.83 -21.81
CA ARG A 79 5.21 4.56 -21.79
C ARG A 79 6.04 5.83 -21.98
N ALA A 80 5.66 6.73 -22.89
CA ALA A 80 6.34 8.00 -23.10
C ALA A 80 6.23 8.93 -21.87
N ARG A 81 5.08 8.98 -21.20
CA ARG A 81 4.91 9.74 -19.95
C ARG A 81 5.74 9.17 -18.80
N ILE A 82 5.78 7.84 -18.68
CA ILE A 82 6.62 7.15 -17.70
C ILE A 82 8.10 7.47 -17.94
N SER A 83 8.56 7.47 -19.19
CA SER A 83 9.95 7.81 -19.52
C SER A 83 10.32 9.25 -19.11
N LYS A 84 9.38 10.20 -19.16
CA LYS A 84 9.59 11.57 -18.66
C LYS A 84 9.59 11.63 -17.13
N LEU A 85 8.65 10.93 -16.49
CA LEU A 85 8.61 10.79 -15.02
C LEU A 85 9.89 10.15 -14.48
N LYS A 86 10.44 9.18 -15.22
CA LYS A 86 11.72 8.54 -14.92
C LYS A 86 12.85 9.56 -14.79
N GLU A 87 13.04 10.38 -15.82
CA GLU A 87 14.08 11.40 -15.82
C GLU A 87 13.89 12.44 -14.71
N GLN A 88 12.66 12.72 -14.28
CA GLN A 88 12.40 13.69 -13.23
C GLN A 88 12.57 13.09 -11.82
N LEU A 89 12.17 11.84 -11.61
CA LEU A 89 12.13 11.21 -10.28
C LEU A 89 13.41 10.44 -9.93
N PHE A 90 14.13 9.91 -10.92
CA PHE A 90 15.26 9.00 -10.70
C PHE A 90 16.62 9.59 -11.06
N LYS A 91 16.71 10.93 -11.16
CA LYS A 91 17.83 11.65 -11.76
C LYS A 91 19.21 11.35 -11.13
N GLU A 92 19.27 10.94 -9.86
CA GLU A 92 20.56 10.64 -9.18
C GLU A 92 20.50 9.53 -8.11
N ARG A 93 19.33 8.97 -7.80
CA ARG A 93 19.20 7.95 -6.73
C ARG A 93 18.92 6.57 -7.33
N VAL A 94 19.95 5.73 -7.32
CA VAL A 94 19.83 4.31 -7.64
C VAL A 94 19.45 3.57 -6.36
N LEU A 95 18.22 3.07 -6.30
CA LEU A 95 17.78 2.17 -5.24
C LEU A 95 18.13 0.73 -5.64
N THR A 96 18.56 -0.06 -4.67
CA THR A 96 18.75 -1.49 -4.88
C THR A 96 17.40 -2.20 -4.91
N LEU A 97 17.38 -3.38 -5.52
CA LEU A 97 16.17 -4.20 -5.61
C LEU A 97 15.57 -4.49 -4.23
N GLY A 98 16.43 -4.78 -3.24
CA GLY A 98 16.00 -4.98 -1.85
C GLY A 98 15.40 -3.74 -1.22
N GLN A 99 15.96 -2.54 -1.46
CA GLN A 99 15.36 -1.29 -1.00
C GLN A 99 13.97 -1.08 -1.57
N VAL A 100 13.77 -1.37 -2.87
CA VAL A 100 12.45 -1.28 -3.51
C VAL A 100 11.44 -2.22 -2.86
N MET A 101 11.86 -3.45 -2.51
CA MET A 101 11.01 -4.40 -1.79
C MET A 101 10.64 -3.89 -0.39
N ILE A 102 11.60 -3.33 0.36
CA ILE A 102 11.35 -2.74 1.69
C ILE A 102 10.39 -1.56 1.58
N LEU A 103 10.58 -0.70 0.58
CA LEU A 103 9.72 0.46 0.33
C LEU A 103 8.26 0.06 0.02
N ARG A 104 7.99 -1.17 -0.45
CA ARG A 104 6.62 -1.67 -0.65
C ARG A 104 5.85 -1.87 0.66
N ILE A 105 6.55 -1.93 1.80
CA ILE A 105 5.95 -1.96 3.14
C ILE A 105 5.66 -0.54 3.64
N MET A 106 6.18 0.50 3.00
CA MET A 106 5.87 1.86 3.43
C MET A 106 4.49 2.26 2.89
N PRO A 107 3.54 2.66 3.75
CA PRO A 107 2.17 2.95 3.33
C PRO A 107 2.08 4.23 2.48
N PHE A 108 3.07 5.12 2.57
CA PHE A 108 3.09 6.43 1.91
C PHE A 108 3.51 6.36 0.44
N ILE A 109 4.13 5.25 0.01
CA ILE A 109 4.63 5.11 -1.35
C ILE A 109 3.62 4.35 -2.20
N HIS A 110 3.20 4.97 -3.30
CA HIS A 110 2.24 4.37 -4.21
C HIS A 110 2.82 3.10 -4.85
N PHE A 111 2.10 1.99 -4.73
CA PHE A 111 2.48 0.70 -5.29
C PHE A 111 2.83 0.76 -6.78
N HIS A 112 2.09 1.54 -7.57
CA HIS A 112 2.35 1.68 -9.00
C HIS A 112 3.71 2.31 -9.29
N LEU A 113 4.17 3.26 -8.46
CA LEU A 113 5.48 3.87 -8.60
C LEU A 113 6.60 2.84 -8.38
N LEU A 114 6.50 2.03 -7.33
CA LEU A 114 7.47 0.95 -7.07
C LEU A 114 7.39 -0.15 -8.12
N SER A 115 6.23 -0.37 -8.71
CA SER A 115 6.07 -1.27 -9.85
C SER A 115 6.74 -0.74 -11.12
N LEU A 116 6.65 0.56 -11.39
CA LEU A 116 7.37 1.21 -12.49
C LEU A 116 8.88 1.09 -12.30
N TYR A 117 9.35 1.41 -11.10
CA TYR A 117 10.77 1.31 -10.77
C TYR A 117 11.28 -0.12 -10.97
N LEU A 118 10.53 -1.11 -10.47
CA LEU A 118 10.87 -2.50 -10.63
C LEU A 118 10.90 -2.93 -12.11
N MET A 119 9.95 -2.45 -12.92
CA MET A 119 9.92 -2.73 -14.36
C MET A 119 11.17 -2.21 -15.07
N GLU A 120 11.71 -1.06 -14.65
CA GLU A 120 12.96 -0.51 -15.20
C GLU A 120 14.21 -1.27 -14.77
N MET A 121 14.24 -1.80 -13.55
CA MET A 121 15.37 -2.59 -13.04
C MET A 121 15.49 -3.97 -13.69
N THR A 122 14.45 -4.43 -14.38
CA THR A 122 14.36 -5.80 -14.90
C THR A 122 14.44 -5.84 -16.42
N ALA A 123 15.18 -6.80 -16.96
CA ALA A 123 15.36 -6.94 -18.40
C ALA A 123 14.11 -7.46 -19.14
N ASN A 124 13.29 -8.26 -18.47
CA ASN A 124 12.15 -8.93 -19.09
C ASN A 124 10.95 -9.05 -18.13
N PHE A 125 9.78 -9.35 -18.69
CA PHE A 125 8.53 -9.54 -17.94
C PHE A 125 8.61 -10.62 -16.85
N LYS A 126 9.38 -11.70 -17.08
CA LYS A 126 9.49 -12.81 -16.12
C LYS A 126 10.23 -12.36 -14.86
N ASP A 127 11.31 -11.62 -15.02
CA ASP A 127 12.09 -11.07 -13.89
C ASP A 127 11.30 -10.02 -13.13
N TYR A 128 10.60 -9.13 -13.85
CA TYR A 128 9.65 -8.20 -13.24
C TYR A 128 8.63 -8.91 -12.35
N MET A 129 7.99 -9.97 -12.89
CA MET A 129 6.96 -10.68 -12.14
C MET A 129 7.53 -11.42 -10.94
N ARG A 130 8.68 -12.10 -11.09
CA ARG A 130 9.37 -12.79 -9.99
C ARG A 130 9.68 -11.84 -8.84
N TYR A 131 10.33 -10.72 -9.13
CA TYR A 131 10.67 -9.76 -8.09
C TYR A 131 9.45 -9.03 -7.54
N SER A 132 8.40 -8.84 -8.35
CA SER A 132 7.16 -8.25 -7.87
C SER A 132 6.47 -9.19 -6.89
N ILE A 133 6.40 -10.49 -7.17
CA ILE A 133 5.82 -11.49 -6.27
C ILE A 133 6.60 -11.47 -4.94
N ILE A 134 7.93 -11.57 -4.99
CA ILE A 134 8.77 -11.53 -3.78
C ILE A 134 8.54 -10.23 -2.99
N GLY A 135 8.48 -9.10 -3.68
CA GLY A 135 8.30 -7.79 -3.07
C GLY A 135 6.91 -7.54 -2.48
N VAL A 136 5.88 -8.33 -2.82
CA VAL A 136 4.53 -8.20 -2.22
C VAL A 136 4.27 -9.17 -1.08
N ILE A 137 5.09 -10.23 -0.94
CA ILE A 137 4.94 -11.19 0.16
C ILE A 137 5.07 -10.49 1.51
N LEU A 138 6.14 -9.72 1.70
CA LEU A 138 6.43 -9.08 2.98
C LEU A 138 5.33 -8.08 3.42
N PRO A 139 4.87 -7.12 2.61
CA PRO A 139 3.76 -6.25 3.00
C PRO A 139 2.44 -7.02 3.18
N SER A 140 2.19 -8.09 2.40
CA SER A 140 0.99 -8.93 2.61
C SER A 140 0.97 -9.50 4.01
N ILE A 141 2.05 -10.18 4.40
CA ILE A 141 2.21 -10.84 5.71
C ILE A 141 2.08 -9.82 6.84
N VAL A 142 2.82 -8.72 6.77
CA VAL A 142 2.85 -7.73 7.86
C VAL A 142 1.47 -7.12 8.09
N TYR A 143 0.76 -6.73 7.04
CA TYR A 143 -0.52 -6.05 7.17
C TYR A 143 -1.69 -6.98 7.46
N THR A 144 -1.69 -8.20 6.93
CA THR A 144 -2.72 -9.19 7.28
C THR A 144 -2.54 -9.70 8.70
N ALA A 145 -1.31 -9.87 9.18
CA ALA A 145 -1.04 -10.19 10.57
C ALA A 145 -1.57 -9.09 11.50
N PHE A 146 -1.36 -7.82 11.13
CA PHE A 146 -1.93 -6.70 11.85
C PHE A 146 -3.47 -6.73 11.83
N GLY A 147 -4.07 -7.06 10.70
CA GLY A 147 -5.52 -7.24 10.57
C GLY A 147 -6.10 -8.32 11.50
N GLN A 148 -5.46 -9.49 11.57
CA GLN A 148 -5.88 -10.55 12.50
C GLN A 148 -5.63 -10.15 13.97
N ALA A 149 -4.51 -9.51 14.27
CA ALA A 149 -4.21 -9.05 15.63
C ALA A 149 -5.32 -8.11 16.17
N ILE A 150 -5.90 -7.26 15.31
CA ILE A 150 -7.03 -6.40 15.68
C ILE A 150 -8.27 -7.22 16.08
N THR A 151 -8.53 -8.36 15.44
CA THR A 151 -9.67 -9.23 15.78
C THR A 151 -9.50 -9.97 17.11
N GLU A 152 -8.25 -10.31 17.47
CA GLU A 152 -7.94 -11.06 18.69
C GLU A 152 -7.82 -10.14 19.91
N MET A 153 -7.59 -8.84 19.71
CA MET A 153 -7.49 -7.87 20.78
C MET A 153 -8.88 -7.47 21.31
N PRO A 154 -9.07 -7.43 22.64
CA PRO A 154 -10.28 -6.89 23.22
C PRO A 154 -10.51 -5.44 22.79
N VAL A 155 -11.76 -5.06 22.52
CA VAL A 155 -12.13 -3.73 22.00
C VAL A 155 -11.59 -2.59 22.88
N TYR A 156 -11.52 -2.78 24.20
CA TYR A 156 -10.96 -1.79 25.13
C TYR A 156 -9.46 -1.53 24.91
N VAL A 157 -8.69 -2.56 24.52
CA VAL A 157 -7.25 -2.43 24.20
C VAL A 157 -7.08 -1.64 22.91
N SER A 158 -7.86 -1.93 21.88
CA SER A 158 -7.83 -1.19 20.61
C SER A 158 -8.18 0.28 20.81
N LEU A 159 -9.22 0.58 21.61
CA LEU A 159 -9.59 1.95 21.97
C LEU A 159 -8.51 2.65 22.80
N LEU A 160 -7.84 1.95 23.72
CA LEU A 160 -6.73 2.49 24.50
C LEU A 160 -5.52 2.83 23.61
N ILE A 161 -5.17 1.97 22.65
CA ILE A 161 -4.10 2.25 21.69
C ILE A 161 -4.47 3.44 20.80
N LEU A 162 -5.70 3.50 20.29
CA LEU A 162 -6.17 4.61 19.45
C LEU A 162 -6.11 5.96 20.19
N THR A 163 -6.61 5.99 21.43
CA THR A 163 -6.56 7.19 22.27
C THR A 163 -5.13 7.58 22.64
N ALA A 164 -4.26 6.61 22.95
CA ALA A 164 -2.83 6.85 23.17
C ALA A 164 -2.13 7.43 21.93
N MET A 165 -2.45 6.94 20.73
CA MET A 165 -1.91 7.47 19.48
C MET A 165 -2.39 8.89 19.20
N ILE A 166 -3.67 9.20 19.42
CA ILE A 166 -4.22 10.56 19.28
C ILE A 166 -3.55 11.51 20.30
N MET A 167 -3.40 11.07 21.55
CA MET A 167 -2.69 11.84 22.58
C MET A 167 -1.23 12.09 22.20
N LEU A 168 -0.52 11.06 21.71
CA LEU A 168 0.86 11.20 21.24
C LEU A 168 0.95 12.15 20.05
N PHE A 169 0.06 12.02 19.07
CA PHE A 169 0.02 12.89 17.89
C PHE A 169 -0.22 14.35 18.29
N THR A 170 -1.18 14.61 19.17
CA THR A 170 -1.46 15.98 19.66
C THR A 170 -0.34 16.51 20.55
N TYR A 171 0.32 15.66 21.36
CA TYR A 171 1.47 16.02 22.17
C TYR A 171 2.69 16.38 21.31
N LEU A 172 3.01 15.56 20.31
CA LEU A 172 4.06 15.82 19.33
C LEU A 172 3.72 17.05 18.48
N GLY A 173 2.46 17.23 18.08
CA GLY A 173 1.99 18.42 17.35
C GLY A 173 2.12 19.71 18.16
N LYS A 174 1.87 19.65 19.48
CA LYS A 174 2.10 20.78 20.40
C LYS A 174 3.59 21.13 20.54
N LYS A 175 4.47 20.13 20.52
CA LYS A 175 5.94 20.32 20.58
C LYS A 175 6.58 20.63 19.23
N ALA A 176 5.93 20.28 18.12
CA ALA A 176 6.38 20.52 16.76
C ALA A 176 6.02 21.94 16.27
N THR A 177 6.12 22.94 17.16
CA THR A 177 6.09 24.37 16.81
C THR A 177 7.40 24.87 16.21
N ILE A 178 8.30 23.99 15.79
CA ILE A 178 9.27 24.34 14.76
C ILE A 178 8.53 24.24 13.42
N ALA A 179 7.66 25.23 13.17
CA ALA A 179 7.29 25.58 11.82
C ALA A 179 8.61 25.86 11.09
N TYR A 180 9.09 24.89 10.32
CA TYR A 180 10.32 25.03 9.55
C TYR A 180 10.09 26.21 8.60
N LYS A 181 10.61 27.38 8.97
CA LYS A 181 10.36 28.66 8.28
C LYS A 181 10.72 28.48 6.81
N TRP A 182 9.69 28.39 5.97
CA TRP A 182 9.75 28.35 4.51
C TRP A 182 10.63 29.45 3.90
N ARG A 183 10.83 30.54 4.65
CA ARG A 183 11.64 31.71 4.29
C ARG A 183 13.15 31.46 4.17
N ARG A 184 13.65 30.28 4.55
CA ARG A 184 15.07 29.92 4.31
C ARG A 184 15.33 29.40 2.88
N PHE A 185 14.31 28.86 2.21
CA PHE A 185 14.47 28.27 0.88
C PHE A 185 14.31 29.26 -0.27
N PHE A 186 13.62 30.38 -0.05
CA PHE A 186 13.46 31.44 -1.04
C PHE A 186 13.88 32.77 -0.41
N PRO A 187 15.17 33.15 -0.49
CA PRO A 187 15.55 34.52 -0.21
C PRO A 187 14.82 35.41 -1.23
N GLU A 188 13.93 36.25 -0.72
CA GLU A 188 13.34 37.34 -1.49
C GLU A 188 14.50 38.17 -2.05
N LYS A 189 14.64 38.20 -3.37
CA LYS A 189 15.58 39.14 -4.00
C LYS A 189 15.12 40.53 -3.60
N SER A 190 15.90 41.21 -2.76
CA SER A 190 15.76 42.64 -2.55
C SER A 190 15.88 43.32 -3.90
N THR A 191 14.76 43.79 -4.44
CA THR A 191 14.75 44.82 -5.48
C THR A 191 15.44 46.05 -4.87
N SER A 192 16.67 46.26 -5.30
CA SER A 192 17.39 47.51 -5.14
C SER A 192 16.73 48.57 -6.02
N GLU A 193 16.15 49.58 -5.39
CA GLU A 193 15.99 50.93 -5.95
C GLU A 193 16.71 51.92 -5.03
#